data_AF-A0A143G8V9-F1
#
_entry.id   AF-A0A143G8V9-F1
#
_cell.length_a   1.000
_cell.length_b   1.000
_cell.length_c   1.000
_cell.angle_alpha   90.00
_cell.angle_beta   90.00
_cell.angle_gamma   90.00
#
_symmetry.space_group_name_H-M   'P 1'
#
loop_
_entity.id
_entity.type
_entity.pdbx_description
1 polymer ?
#
loop_
_entity_poly.entity_id
_entity_poly.type
_entity_poly.pdbx_seq_one_letter_code
_entity_poly.pdbx_strand_id
1 'polypeptide(L)'
;MYKLADCVEINREHPTTFGIPSDEEKSKVKVGDFVKLNFLYNKRIPTPQAAGHTCNAERMWVEVTGIENGQYKGEINNTPLNTDLHEKMVVDFELKHVCSIEFNKKS
;
A
#
# COMPACT_ATOMS: atom_id res chain seq x y z
N MET A 1 -10.10 -0.01 -12.14
CA MET A 1 -10.61 0.36 -10.79
C MET A 1 -9.91 -0.51 -9.76
N TYR A 2 -9.48 0.07 -8.64
CA TYR A 2 -8.86 -0.67 -7.53
C TYR A 2 -9.63 -0.45 -6.22
N LYS A 3 -9.36 -1.33 -5.25
CA LYS A 3 -9.68 -1.12 -3.83
C LYS A 3 -8.41 -1.36 -3.02
N LEU A 4 -8.27 -0.71 -1.86
CA LEU A 4 -7.20 -1.04 -0.92
C LEU A 4 -7.67 -2.20 -0.04
N ALA A 5 -6.79 -3.18 0.16
CA ALA A 5 -7.08 -4.28 1.07
C ALA A 5 -7.00 -3.80 2.53
N ASP A 6 -7.84 -4.35 3.40
CA ASP A 6 -7.67 -4.22 4.85
C ASP A 6 -6.55 -5.18 5.30
N CYS A 7 -5.35 -4.64 5.51
CA CYS A 7 -4.19 -5.41 5.93
C CYS A 7 -4.36 -5.93 7.38
N VAL A 8 -5.18 -5.28 8.22
CA VAL A 8 -5.50 -5.73 9.57
C VAL A 8 -6.38 -6.97 9.52
N GLU A 9 -7.41 -6.97 8.66
CA GLU A 9 -8.25 -8.15 8.45
C GLU A 9 -7.45 -9.34 7.90
N ILE A 10 -6.60 -9.11 6.90
CA ILE A 10 -5.76 -10.19 6.34
C ILE A 10 -4.77 -10.73 7.38
N ASN A 11 -4.15 -9.86 8.19
CA ASN A 11 -3.29 -10.31 9.28
C ASN A 11 -4.08 -11.14 10.31
N ARG A 12 -5.32 -10.76 10.65
CA ARG A 12 -6.17 -11.51 11.57
C ARG A 12 -6.47 -12.92 11.04
N GLU A 13 -6.68 -13.07 9.74
CA GLU A 13 -6.91 -14.38 9.08
C GLU A 13 -5.61 -15.19 8.92
N HIS A 14 -4.48 -14.51 8.73
CA HIS A 14 -3.19 -15.12 8.41
C HIS A 14 -2.02 -14.54 9.24
N PRO A 15 -2.06 -14.62 10.58
CA PRO A 15 -1.16 -13.86 11.44
C PRO A 15 0.31 -14.30 11.35
N THR A 16 0.55 -15.55 10.98
CA THR A 16 1.91 -16.12 10.89
C THR A 16 2.59 -15.85 9.55
N THR A 17 1.84 -15.57 8.50
CA THR A 17 2.36 -15.41 7.12
C THR A 17 2.15 -14.00 6.56
N PHE A 18 1.31 -13.19 7.20
CA PHE A 18 1.02 -11.82 6.79
C PHE A 18 1.34 -10.85 7.93
N GLY A 19 2.62 -10.53 8.13
CA GLY A 19 3.02 -9.51 9.10
C GLY A 19 2.56 -8.10 8.69
N ILE A 20 2.14 -7.30 9.66
CA ILE A 20 1.83 -5.88 9.50
C ILE A 20 2.52 -5.08 10.61
N PRO A 21 2.73 -3.76 10.43
CA PRO A 21 3.22 -2.91 11.50
C PRO A 21 2.26 -2.92 12.69
N SER A 22 2.82 -2.76 13.89
CA SER A 22 2.05 -2.54 15.12
C SER A 22 1.30 -1.21 15.07
N ASP A 23 0.29 -1.05 15.93
CA ASP A 23 -0.45 0.21 16.03
C ASP A 23 0.44 1.36 16.54
N GLU A 24 1.44 1.04 17.38
CA GLU A 24 2.45 2.01 17.80
C GLU A 24 3.29 2.51 16.62
N GLU A 25 3.74 1.61 15.73
CA GLU A 25 4.47 2.02 14.52
C GLU A 25 3.58 2.84 13.57
N LYS A 26 2.34 2.42 13.34
CA LYS A 26 1.38 3.15 12.49
C LYS A 26 1.11 4.56 13.01
N SER A 27 1.04 4.75 14.34
CA SER A 27 0.84 6.07 14.95
C SER A 27 1.99 7.07 14.72
N LYS A 28 3.18 6.57 14.36
CA LYS A 28 4.38 7.39 14.11
C LYS A 28 4.51 7.85 12.65
N VAL A 29 3.65 7.35 11.76
CA VAL A 29 3.66 7.72 10.34
C VAL A 29 3.39 9.22 10.18
N LYS A 30 4.29 9.89 9.48
CA LYS A 30 4.24 11.33 9.17
C LYS A 30 4.43 11.58 7.68
N VAL A 31 4.14 12.81 7.26
CA VAL A 31 4.43 13.27 5.89
C VAL A 31 5.92 13.06 5.57
N GLY A 32 6.17 12.50 4.40
CA GLY A 32 7.49 12.13 3.88
C GLY A 32 7.93 10.70 4.20
N ASP A 33 7.22 9.96 5.05
CA ASP A 33 7.44 8.51 5.23
C ASP A 33 6.85 7.73 4.06
N PHE A 34 7.24 6.47 3.93
CA PHE A 34 6.68 5.56 2.92
C PHE A 34 5.88 4.46 3.59
N VAL A 35 4.70 4.20 3.04
CA VAL A 35 3.85 3.07 3.45
C VAL A 35 3.64 2.13 2.28
N LYS A 36 3.54 0.83 2.56
CA LYS A 36 3.17 -0.16 1.55
C LYS A 36 1.70 -0.47 1.67
N LEU A 37 0.96 -0.27 0.58
CA LEU A 37 -0.46 -0.59 0.48
C LEU A 37 -0.66 -1.79 -0.47
N ASN A 38 -1.78 -2.51 -0.34
CA ASN A 38 -2.15 -3.61 -1.22
C ASN A 38 -3.36 -3.24 -2.08
N PHE A 39 -3.13 -3.04 -3.38
CA PHE A 39 -4.13 -2.64 -4.36
C PHE A 39 -4.77 -3.87 -4.97
N LEU A 40 -6.07 -4.06 -4.72
CA LEU A 40 -6.88 -5.13 -5.27
C LEU A 40 -7.55 -4.66 -6.57
N TYR A 41 -7.38 -5.43 -7.63
CA TYR A 41 -7.92 -5.13 -8.95
C TYR A 41 -9.16 -5.96 -9.24
N ASN A 42 -10.09 -5.38 -10.00
CA ASN A 42 -11.26 -6.08 -10.53
C ASN A 42 -10.95 -6.97 -11.75
N LYS A 43 -9.71 -6.91 -12.25
CA LYS A 43 -9.22 -7.68 -13.40
C LYS A 43 -7.90 -8.34 -13.04
N ARG A 44 -7.61 -9.48 -13.68
CA ARG A 44 -6.28 -10.09 -13.65
C ARG A 44 -5.38 -9.36 -14.63
N ILE A 45 -4.18 -8.99 -14.18
CA ILE A 45 -3.16 -8.32 -15.00
C ILE A 45 -1.93 -9.20 -15.14
N PRO A 46 -1.26 -9.24 -16.30
CA PRO A 46 -0.03 -10.00 -16.49
C PRO A 46 1.06 -9.59 -15.50
N THR A 47 1.83 -10.56 -15.02
CA THR A 47 2.99 -10.28 -14.16
C THR A 47 4.29 -10.48 -14.92
N PRO A 48 5.33 -9.67 -14.66
CA PRO A 48 6.60 -9.76 -15.40
C PRO A 48 7.45 -10.95 -14.96
N GLN A 49 7.16 -11.60 -13.83
CA GLN A 49 8.00 -12.68 -13.28
C GLN A 49 7.88 -13.99 -14.06
N ALA A 50 6.77 -14.25 -14.75
CA ALA A 50 6.58 -15.47 -15.53
C ALA A 50 5.54 -15.30 -16.63
N ALA A 51 5.88 -15.69 -17.87
CA ALA A 51 4.98 -15.61 -19.00
C ALA A 51 3.70 -16.43 -18.75
N GLY A 52 2.54 -15.82 -18.99
CA GLY A 52 1.23 -16.43 -18.75
C GLY A 52 0.73 -16.32 -17.31
N HIS A 53 1.53 -15.79 -16.37
CA HIS A 53 1.07 -15.55 -15.01
C HIS A 53 0.36 -14.20 -14.90
N THR A 54 -0.65 -14.16 -14.04
CA THR A 54 -1.44 -12.96 -13.78
C THR A 54 -1.69 -12.78 -12.30
N CYS A 55 -1.74 -11.55 -11.81
CA CYS A 55 -2.21 -11.22 -10.46
C CYS A 55 -3.48 -10.37 -10.53
N ASN A 56 -4.24 -10.34 -9.44
CA ASN A 56 -5.35 -9.41 -9.23
C ASN A 56 -5.06 -8.48 -8.04
N ALA A 57 -3.81 -8.43 -7.58
CA ALA A 57 -3.37 -7.59 -6.49
C ALA A 57 -1.91 -7.18 -6.68
N GLU A 58 -1.56 -5.98 -6.23
CA GLU A 58 -0.19 -5.47 -6.23
C GLU A 58 0.09 -4.71 -4.94
N ARG A 59 1.25 -4.98 -4.32
CA ARG A 59 1.73 -4.19 -3.19
C ARG A 59 2.63 -3.08 -3.69
N MET A 60 2.28 -1.85 -3.38
CA MET A 60 2.97 -0.66 -3.88
C MET A 60 3.38 0.26 -2.74
N TRP A 61 4.52 0.92 -2.90
CA TRP A 61 4.98 1.94 -1.97
C TRP A 61 4.26 3.26 -2.29
N VAL A 62 3.87 3.97 -1.24
CA VAL A 62 3.19 5.24 -1.29
C VAL A 62 3.90 6.20 -0.35
N GLU A 63 4.40 7.32 -0.88
CA GLU A 63 4.93 8.42 -0.07
C GLU A 63 3.77 9.16 0.58
N VAL A 64 3.81 9.34 1.90
CA VAL A 64 2.76 10.08 2.61
C VAL A 64 2.94 11.57 2.34
N THR A 65 1.95 12.21 1.70
CA THR A 65 1.99 13.63 1.31
C THR A 65 1.03 14.49 2.12
N GLY A 66 0.06 13.89 2.83
CA GLY A 66 -0.87 14.61 3.69
C GLY A 66 -1.52 13.72 4.74
N ILE A 67 -1.87 14.32 5.88
CA ILE A 67 -2.62 13.68 6.96
C ILE A 67 -3.62 14.70 7.47
N GLU A 68 -4.92 14.37 7.40
CA GLU A 68 -5.99 15.25 7.83
C GLU A 68 -7.09 14.42 8.51
N ASN A 69 -7.40 14.73 9.78
CA ASN A 69 -8.48 14.09 10.55
C ASN A 69 -8.44 12.54 10.55
N GLY A 70 -7.24 11.94 10.56
CA GLY A 70 -7.06 10.48 10.53
C GLY A 70 -7.14 9.84 9.14
N GLN A 71 -7.42 10.63 8.10
CA GLN A 71 -7.31 10.23 6.70
C GLN A 71 -5.90 10.58 6.18
N TYR A 72 -5.30 9.65 5.46
CA TYR A 72 -3.98 9.83 4.86
C TYR A 72 -4.11 10.00 3.35
N LYS A 73 -3.24 10.86 2.81
CA LYS A 73 -3.00 11.03 1.38
C LYS A 73 -1.56 10.68 1.09
N GLY A 74 -1.34 10.05 -0.04
CA GLY A 74 0.01 9.79 -0.52
C GLY A 74 0.09 9.58 -2.02
N GLU A 75 1.31 9.52 -2.51
CA GLU A 75 1.64 9.37 -3.92
C GLU A 75 2.32 8.04 -4.18
N ILE A 76 1.87 7.30 -5.21
CA ILE A 76 2.51 6.04 -5.60
C ILE A 76 4.00 6.30 -5.93
N ASN A 77 4.89 5.54 -5.29
CA ASN A 77 6.35 5.68 -5.37
C ASN A 77 7.02 4.42 -5.94
N ASN A 78 6.37 3.78 -6.92
CA ASN A 78 6.93 2.74 -7.78
C ASN A 78 6.12 2.66 -9.09
N THR A 79 6.64 1.95 -10.08
CA THR A 79 5.93 1.71 -11.35
C THR A 79 4.85 0.64 -11.18
N PRO A 80 3.55 0.96 -11.36
CA PRO A 80 2.48 -0.03 -11.24
C PRO A 80 2.47 -1.03 -12.41
N LEU A 81 1.99 -2.24 -12.14
CA LEU A 81 1.67 -3.21 -13.19
C LEU A 81 0.35 -2.87 -13.90
N ASN A 82 -0.61 -2.32 -13.17
CA ASN A 82 -1.88 -1.90 -13.74
C ASN A 82 -1.74 -0.58 -14.48
N THR A 83 -1.93 -0.59 -15.80
CA THR A 83 -1.83 0.59 -16.67
C THR A 83 -2.84 1.70 -16.38
N ASP A 84 -3.88 1.40 -15.59
CA ASP A 84 -4.84 2.41 -15.12
C ASP A 84 -4.26 3.26 -13.96
N LEU A 85 -3.09 2.89 -13.42
CA LEU A 85 -2.37 3.57 -12.35
C LEU A 85 -1.02 4.05 -12.86
N HIS A 86 -0.48 5.09 -12.24
CA HIS A 86 0.85 5.59 -12.57
C HIS A 86 1.58 6.10 -11.33
N GLU A 87 2.90 6.23 -11.44
CA GLU A 87 3.74 6.86 -10.42
C GLU A 87 3.23 8.29 -10.14
N LYS A 88 3.35 8.74 -8.89
CA LYS A 88 2.84 10.02 -8.39
C LYS A 88 1.32 10.19 -8.44
N MET A 89 0.55 9.16 -8.81
CA MET A 89 -0.90 9.19 -8.63
C MET A 89 -1.23 9.29 -7.13
N VAL A 90 -2.13 10.22 -6.79
CA VAL A 90 -2.60 10.43 -5.41
C VAL A 90 -3.57 9.33 -5.00
N VAL A 91 -3.40 8.82 -3.79
CA VAL A 91 -4.22 7.77 -3.19
C VAL A 91 -4.61 8.18 -1.77
N ASP A 92 -5.91 8.11 -1.47
CA ASP A 92 -6.44 8.22 -0.11
C ASP A 92 -6.41 6.85 0.58
N PHE A 93 -5.95 6.81 1.83
CA PHE A 93 -5.90 5.57 2.62
C PHE A 93 -6.04 5.81 4.14
N GLU A 94 -6.27 4.72 4.87
CA GLU A 94 -6.34 4.67 6.33
C GLU A 94 -5.25 3.72 6.85
N LEU A 95 -4.91 3.81 8.13
CA LEU A 95 -3.89 2.95 8.75
C LEU A 95 -4.20 1.44 8.65
N LYS A 96 -5.47 1.04 8.53
CA LYS A 96 -5.85 -0.37 8.31
C LYS A 96 -5.39 -0.91 6.95
N HIS A 97 -5.15 -0.04 5.97
CA HIS A 97 -4.64 -0.41 4.64
C HIS A 97 -3.11 -0.55 4.60
N VAL A 98 -2.39 -0.24 5.70
CA VAL A 98 -0.93 -0.25 5.73
C VAL A 98 -0.41 -1.64 6.04
N CYS A 99 0.33 -2.20 5.08
CA CYS A 99 0.94 -3.52 5.16
C CYS A 99 2.43 -3.46 5.56
N SER A 100 3.11 -2.31 5.42
CA SER A 100 4.50 -2.10 5.84
C SER A 100 4.80 -0.60 5.90
N ILE A 101 5.80 -0.20 6.69
CA ILE A 101 6.24 1.21 6.85
C ILE A 101 7.75 1.27 6.66
N GLU A 102 8.20 2.31 5.96
CA GLU A 102 9.59 2.74 5.92
C GLU A 102 9.65 4.20 6.37
N PHE A 103 10.16 4.42 7.58
CA PHE A 103 10.31 5.76 8.14
C PHE A 103 11.43 6.50 7.43
N ASN A 104 11.12 7.70 6.94
CA ASN A 104 12.11 8.53 6.30
C ASN A 104 13.05 9.10 7.36
N LYS A 105 14.33 8.72 7.26
CA LYS A 105 15.42 9.22 8.10
C LYS A 105 15.89 10.57 7.58
N LYS A 106 15.04 11.59 7.62
CA LYS A 106 15.55 12.97 7.51
C LYS A 106 16.23 13.33 8.83
N SER A 107 17.56 13.23 8.82
CA SER A 107 18.50 13.76 9.81
C SER A 107 18.45 15.28 9.87
#